data_AF-A0A940ITX4-F1
#
_entry.id   AF-A0A940ITX4-F1
#
_cell.length_a   1.000
_cell.length_b   1.000
_cell.length_c   1.000
_cell.angle_alpha   90.00
_cell.angle_beta   90.00
_cell.angle_gamma   90.00
#
_symmetry.space_group_name_H-M   'P 1'
#
loop_
_entity.id
_entity.type
_entity.pdbx_description
1 polymer ?
#
loop_
_entity_poly.entity_id
_entity_poly.type
_entity_poly.pdbx_seq_one_letter_code
_entity_poly.pdbx_strand_id
1 'polypeptide(L)'
;MITTEVVVKDRKASRSSHHEMARIIAVLSYFTFVGWLIALLIYGQNKSAFARYHLRQSLGILITFCLLSLIPLVGWLLTVLVVVAWCYGVLSALTLHKYRLPYCGDFYQSHLSFIS
;
A
#
# COMPACT_ATOMS: atom_id res chain seq x y z
N MET A 1 -19.44 36.82 2.26
CA MET A 1 -20.01 35.72 3.07
C MET A 1 -20.42 34.51 2.23
N ILE A 2 -20.97 34.66 1.01
CA ILE A 2 -21.30 33.52 0.13
C ILE A 2 -20.05 32.82 -0.45
N THR A 3 -19.00 33.58 -0.77
CA THR A 3 -17.76 33.06 -1.37
C THR A 3 -16.99 32.12 -0.44
N THR A 4 -17.07 32.31 0.88
CA THR A 4 -16.37 31.48 1.87
C THR A 4 -17.02 30.10 2.04
N GLU A 5 -18.35 30.03 2.03
CA GLU A 5 -19.09 28.76 2.15
C GLU A 5 -18.88 27.84 0.95
N VAL A 6 -18.90 28.42 -0.27
CA VAL A 6 -18.65 27.66 -1.52
C VAL A 6 -17.23 27.08 -1.53
N VAL A 7 -16.23 27.89 -1.18
CA VAL A 7 -14.82 27.46 -1.12
C VAL A 7 -14.61 26.35 -0.07
N VAL A 8 -15.29 26.42 1.09
CA VAL A 8 -15.19 25.39 2.12
C VAL A 8 -15.81 24.06 1.64
N LYS A 9 -16.95 24.12 0.95
CA LYS A 9 -17.62 22.94 0.38
C LYS A 9 -16.75 22.27 -0.69
N ASP A 10 -16.19 23.04 -1.61
CA ASP A 10 -15.34 22.53 -2.70
C ASP A 10 -14.06 21.89 -2.15
N ARG A 11 -13.44 22.50 -1.13
CA ARG A 11 -12.27 21.90 -0.46
C ARG A 11 -12.59 20.60 0.26
N LYS A 12 -13.78 20.48 0.87
CA LYS A 12 -14.22 19.24 1.51
C LYS A 12 -14.42 18.11 0.49
N ALA A 13 -15.01 18.42 -0.66
CA ALA A 13 -15.20 17.47 -1.75
C ALA A 13 -13.86 16.99 -2.35
N SER A 14 -12.95 17.93 -2.67
CA SER A 14 -11.59 17.64 -3.15
C SER A 14 -10.80 16.76 -2.18
N ARG A 15 -10.92 17.02 -0.88
CA ARG A 15 -10.19 16.24 0.14
C ARG A 15 -10.74 14.81 0.27
N SER A 16 -12.06 14.64 0.18
CA SER A 16 -12.71 13.33 0.19
C SER A 16 -12.26 12.46 -0.99
N SER A 17 -12.25 13.01 -2.21
CA SER A 17 -11.82 12.27 -3.40
C SER A 17 -10.35 11.86 -3.32
N HIS A 18 -9.49 12.73 -2.77
CA HIS A 18 -8.08 12.43 -2.56
C HIS A 18 -7.86 11.24 -1.60
N HIS A 19 -8.67 11.15 -0.53
CA HIS A 19 -8.63 10.01 0.40
C HIS A 19 -9.14 8.72 -0.23
N GLU A 20 -10.15 8.80 -1.09
CA GLU A 20 -10.68 7.66 -1.83
C GLU A 20 -9.67 7.11 -2.83
N MET A 21 -9.02 8.00 -3.58
CA MET A 21 -7.99 7.58 -4.53
C MET A 21 -6.78 6.93 -3.83
N ALA A 22 -6.38 7.46 -2.67
CA ALA A 22 -5.34 6.85 -1.85
C ALA A 22 -5.71 5.43 -1.36
N ARG A 23 -6.99 5.19 -1.02
CA ARG A 23 -7.48 3.86 -0.65
C ARG A 23 -7.45 2.90 -1.83
N ILE A 24 -7.94 3.33 -2.99
CA ILE A 24 -7.96 2.53 -4.21
C ILE A 24 -6.54 2.07 -4.57
N ILE A 25 -5.59 3.00 -4.57
CA ILE A 25 -4.17 2.68 -4.84
C ILE A 25 -3.62 1.69 -3.82
N ALA A 26 -3.91 1.90 -2.53
CA ALA A 26 -3.42 1.02 -1.46
C ALA A 26 -3.92 -0.42 -1.63
N VAL A 27 -5.23 -0.61 -1.86
CA VAL A 27 -5.83 -1.95 -2.04
C VAL A 27 -5.34 -2.60 -3.33
N LEU A 28 -5.30 -1.84 -4.43
CA LEU A 28 -4.86 -2.34 -5.73
C LEU A 28 -3.41 -2.84 -5.70
N SER A 29 -2.57 -2.22 -4.86
CA SER A 29 -1.17 -2.62 -4.70
C SER A 29 -0.98 -4.06 -4.19
N TYR A 30 -1.98 -4.68 -3.56
CA TYR A 30 -1.90 -6.03 -3.01
C TYR A 30 -2.42 -7.14 -3.94
N PHE A 31 -3.04 -6.81 -5.08
CA PHE A 31 -3.75 -7.80 -5.90
C PHE A 31 -2.82 -8.84 -6.54
N THR A 32 -1.93 -8.39 -7.41
CA THR A 32 -0.91 -9.18 -8.10
C THR A 32 0.23 -8.25 -8.50
N PHE A 33 1.31 -8.77 -9.08
CA PHE A 33 2.35 -7.93 -9.66
C PHE A 33 1.79 -6.92 -10.68
N VAL A 34 0.80 -7.34 -11.48
CA VAL A 34 0.10 -6.46 -12.44
C VAL A 34 -0.71 -5.39 -11.70
N GLY A 35 -1.48 -5.78 -10.67
CA GLY A 35 -2.21 -4.82 -9.84
C GLY A 35 -1.30 -3.80 -9.17
N TRP A 36 -0.13 -4.25 -8.70
CA TRP A 36 0.90 -3.38 -8.14
C TRP A 36 1.44 -2.36 -9.15
N LEU A 37 1.72 -2.78 -10.39
CA LEU A 37 2.19 -1.87 -11.44
C LEU A 37 1.13 -0.81 -11.78
N ILE A 38 -0.14 -1.21 -11.90
CA ILE A 38 -1.24 -0.27 -12.14
C ILE A 38 -1.37 0.72 -10.98
N ALA A 39 -1.29 0.24 -9.74
CA ALA A 39 -1.32 1.09 -8.55
C ALA A 39 -0.19 2.11 -8.55
N LEU A 40 1.02 1.73 -8.99
CA LEU A 40 2.17 2.63 -9.10
C LEU A 40 1.94 3.74 -10.14
N LEU A 41 1.35 3.41 -11.28
CA LEU A 41 1.02 4.40 -12.33
C LEU A 41 0.02 5.44 -11.82
N ILE A 42 -1.05 4.99 -11.16
CA ILE A 42 -2.09 5.89 -10.61
C ILE A 42 -1.53 6.75 -9.46
N TYR A 43 -0.65 6.17 -8.64
CA TYR A 43 0.05 6.88 -7.56
C TYR A 43 0.89 8.05 -8.07
N GLY A 44 1.51 7.92 -9.24
CA GLY A 44 2.30 9.01 -9.84
C GLY A 44 1.50 10.31 -9.99
N GLN A 45 0.20 10.22 -10.26
CA GLN A 45 -0.72 11.36 -10.39
C GLN A 45 -1.42 11.73 -9.07
N ASN A 46 -1.56 10.77 -8.15
CA ASN A 46 -2.31 10.91 -6.90
C ASN A 46 -1.43 10.59 -5.69
N LYS A 47 -0.37 11.39 -5.51
CA LYS A 47 0.61 11.14 -4.45
C LYS A 47 -0.04 11.22 -3.08
N SER A 48 0.17 10.16 -2.29
CA SER A 48 -0.29 10.08 -0.91
C SER A 48 0.68 9.26 -0.06
N ALA A 49 0.97 9.74 1.15
CA ALA A 49 1.80 9.02 2.11
C ALA A 49 1.16 7.69 2.56
N PHE A 50 -0.16 7.55 2.46
CA PHE A 50 -0.87 6.30 2.72
C PHE A 50 -0.67 5.30 1.58
N ALA A 51 -0.95 5.72 0.35
CA ALA A 51 -0.74 4.91 -0.84
C ALA A 51 0.72 4.44 -0.99
N ARG A 52 1.68 5.35 -0.76
CA ARG A 52 3.12 5.04 -0.78
C ARG A 52 3.50 3.96 0.22
N TYR A 53 2.95 4.03 1.43
CA TYR A 53 3.23 3.05 2.47
C TYR A 53 2.82 1.65 2.02
N HIS A 54 1.58 1.50 1.54
CA HIS A 54 1.05 0.22 1.07
C HIS A 54 1.74 -0.28 -0.21
N LEU A 55 2.11 0.60 -1.15
CA LEU A 55 2.89 0.26 -2.35
C LEU A 55 4.24 -0.36 -2.02
N ARG A 56 4.94 0.18 -1.03
CA ARG A 56 6.25 -0.33 -0.59
C ARG A 56 6.09 -1.64 0.18
N GLN A 57 5.09 -1.72 1.05
CA GLN A 57 4.82 -2.93 1.84
C GLN A 57 4.40 -4.10 0.95
N SER A 58 3.48 -3.90 -0.01
CA SER A 58 3.02 -4.95 -0.92
C SER A 58 4.12 -5.45 -1.84
N LEU A 59 4.95 -4.55 -2.37
CA LEU A 59 6.13 -4.94 -3.16
C LEU A 59 7.13 -5.76 -2.32
N GLY A 60 7.40 -5.31 -1.09
CA GLY A 60 8.30 -6.02 -0.18
C GLY A 60 7.82 -7.43 0.13
N ILE A 61 6.53 -7.60 0.40
CA ILE A 61 5.89 -8.90 0.62
C ILE A 61 5.99 -9.77 -0.63
N LEU A 62 5.72 -9.22 -1.82
CA LEU A 62 5.82 -9.94 -3.09
C LEU A 62 7.25 -10.46 -3.33
N ILE A 63 8.26 -9.61 -3.15
CA ILE A 63 9.67 -9.99 -3.29
C ILE A 63 10.05 -11.07 -2.27
N THR A 64 9.61 -10.91 -1.02
CA THR A 64 9.88 -11.88 0.05
C THR A 64 9.27 -13.24 -0.27
N PHE A 65 8.03 -13.26 -0.79
CA PHE A 65 7.36 -14.48 -1.25
C PHE A 65 8.16 -15.17 -2.37
N CYS A 66 8.58 -14.42 -3.39
CA CYS A 66 9.38 -14.96 -4.49
C CYS A 66 10.71 -15.56 -4.00
N LEU A 67 11.45 -14.87 -3.13
CA LEU A 67 12.72 -15.35 -2.59
C LEU A 67 12.56 -16.62 -1.76
N LEU A 68 11.55 -16.68 -0.88
CA LEU A 68 11.30 -17.87 -0.06
C LEU A 68 10.81 -19.05 -0.89
N SER A 69 10.09 -18.81 -1.99
CA SER A 69 9.60 -19.89 -2.86
C SER A 69 10.72 -20.71 -3.53
N LEU A 70 11.92 -20.11 -3.68
CA LEU A 70 13.11 -20.74 -4.24
C LEU A 70 13.81 -21.72 -3.26
N ILE A 71 13.52 -21.63 -1.96
CA ILE A 71 14.13 -22.47 -0.93
C ILE A 71 13.15 -23.62 -0.62
N PRO A 72 13.40 -24.86 -1.06
CA PRO A 72 12.49 -25.97 -0.82
C PRO A 72 12.38 -26.30 0.67
N LEU A 73 11.23 -26.86 1.06
CA LEU A 73 10.87 -27.25 2.44
C LEU A 73 10.77 -26.08 3.43
N VAL A 74 11.90 -25.47 3.82
CA VAL A 74 11.95 -24.39 4.82
C VAL A 74 11.30 -23.11 4.29
N GLY A 75 11.63 -22.73 3.05
CA GLY A 75 11.05 -21.54 2.43
C GLY A 75 9.54 -21.68 2.26
N TRP A 76 9.07 -22.85 1.85
CA TRP A 76 7.63 -23.15 1.71
C TRP A 76 6.87 -23.11 3.04
N LEU A 77 7.51 -23.49 4.16
CA LEU A 77 6.89 -23.32 5.47
C LEU A 77 6.79 -21.82 5.83
N LEU A 78 7.82 -21.04 5.54
CA LEU A 78 7.85 -19.61 5.82
C LEU A 78 6.91 -18.79 4.92
N THR A 79 6.58 -19.25 3.71
CA THR A 79 5.60 -18.54 2.85
C THR A 79 4.22 -18.46 3.50
N VAL A 80 3.86 -19.37 4.41
CA VAL A 80 2.63 -19.29 5.19
C VAL A 80 2.60 -17.99 6.02
N LEU A 81 3.71 -17.64 6.67
CA LEU A 81 3.83 -16.38 7.42
C LEU A 81 3.73 -15.16 6.51
N VAL A 82 4.28 -15.26 5.29
CA VAL A 82 4.18 -14.19 4.29
C VAL A 82 2.74 -13.98 3.82
N VAL A 83 1.98 -15.06 3.62
CA VAL A 83 0.56 -14.98 3.27
C VAL A 83 -0.24 -14.33 4.41
N VAL A 84 0.07 -14.66 5.66
CA VAL A 84 -0.54 -13.99 6.83
C VAL A 84 -0.22 -12.49 6.82
N ALA A 85 1.05 -12.12 6.62
CA ALA A 85 1.47 -10.72 6.52
C ALA A 85 0.78 -9.98 5.35
N TRP A 86 0.58 -10.65 4.21
CA TRP A 86 -0.18 -10.13 3.08
C TRP A 86 -1.64 -9.86 3.44
N CYS A 87 -2.33 -10.82 4.07
CA CYS A 87 -3.71 -10.64 4.55
C CYS A 87 -3.82 -9.44 5.49
N TYR A 88 -2.90 -9.30 6.45
CA TYR A 88 -2.85 -8.13 7.33
C TYR A 88 -2.62 -6.82 6.57
N GLY A 89 -1.75 -6.82 5.56
CA GLY A 89 -1.53 -5.66 4.70
C GLY A 89 -2.79 -5.20 3.96
N VAL A 90 -3.56 -6.15 3.41
CA VAL A 90 -4.85 -5.88 2.74
C VAL A 90 -5.88 -5.34 3.74
N LEU A 91 -6.06 -6.00 4.90
CA LEU A 91 -6.99 -5.54 5.94
C LEU A 91 -6.64 -4.12 6.43
N SER A 92 -5.35 -3.82 6.56
CA SER A 92 -4.86 -2.49 6.91
C SER A 92 -5.19 -1.45 5.85
N ALA A 93 -5.05 -1.80 4.56
CA ALA A 93 -5.41 -0.93 3.44
C ALA A 93 -6.91 -0.62 3.41
N LEU A 94 -7.76 -1.60 3.72
CA LEU A 94 -9.21 -1.44 3.79
C LEU A 94 -9.65 -0.54 4.95
N THR A 95 -8.95 -0.62 6.08
CA THR A 95 -9.27 0.15 7.30
C THR A 95 -8.64 1.54 7.34
N LEU A 96 -7.98 2.00 6.27
CA LEU A 96 -7.28 3.29 6.21
C LEU A 96 -6.15 3.46 7.25
N HIS A 97 -5.69 2.37 7.86
CA HIS A 97 -4.66 2.38 8.88
C HIS A 97 -3.32 1.91 8.34
N LYS A 98 -2.24 2.61 8.75
CA LYS A 98 -0.87 2.17 8.50
C LYS A 98 -0.41 1.26 9.64
N TYR A 99 -0.77 -0.03 9.58
CA TYR A 99 -0.19 -1.00 10.51
C TYR A 99 1.22 -1.38 10.05
N ARG A 100 2.23 -0.98 10.83
CA ARG A 100 3.59 -1.47 10.66
C ARG A 100 3.64 -2.87 11.24
N LEU A 101 3.96 -3.86 10.40
CA LEU A 101 4.42 -5.15 10.89
C LEU A 101 5.70 -4.89 11.70
N PRO A 102 5.75 -5.22 13.00
CA PRO A 102 6.99 -5.08 13.77
C PRO A 102 8.10 -5.87 13.05
N TYR A 103 9.29 -5.28 12.94
CA TYR A 103 10.46 -5.73 12.17
C TYR A 103 10.40 -5.63 10.63
N CYS A 104 9.37 -6.16 9.95
CA CYS A 104 9.35 -6.16 8.47
C CYS A 104 8.90 -4.83 7.84
N GLY A 105 8.05 -4.07 8.54
CA GLY A 105 7.52 -2.81 8.04
C GLY A 105 8.64 -1.78 7.78
N ASP A 106 9.54 -1.60 8.75
CA ASP A 106 10.62 -0.62 8.61
C ASP A 106 11.67 -1.05 7.56
N PHE A 107 11.90 -2.36 7.39
CA PHE A 107 12.77 -2.89 6.33
C PHE A 107 12.26 -2.53 4.93
N TYR A 108 10.97 -2.73 4.65
CA TYR A 108 10.39 -2.33 3.36
C TYR A 108 10.39 -0.81 3.20
N GLN A 109 10.15 -0.07 4.28
CA GLN A 109 10.17 1.40 4.28
C GLN A 109 11.58 2.01 4.27
N SER A 110 12.67 1.24 4.43
CA SER A 110 14.04 1.71 4.25
C SER A 110 14.59 1.32 2.87
N HIS A 111 14.45 0.05 2.48
CA HIS A 111 15.05 -0.50 1.26
C HIS A 111 14.31 -0.15 -0.03
N LEU A 112 13.00 0.15 0.03
CA LEU A 112 12.22 0.52 -1.16
C LEU A 112 12.01 2.04 -1.28
N SER A 113 12.96 2.84 -0.80
CA SER A 113 12.83 4.31 -0.69
C SER A 113 12.90 5.06 -2.00
N PHE A 114 13.29 4.37 -3.08
CA PHE A 114 13.21 4.88 -4.45
C PHE A 114 11.78 5.27 -4.88
N ILE A 115 10.75 4.75 -4.22
CA ILE A 115 9.34 5.13 -4.43
C ILE A 115 9.04 6.40 -3.63
N SER A 116 9.52 7.55 -4.11
CA SER A 116 9.38 8.90 -3.50
C SER A 116 8.26 9.76 -4.08
#